data_AF-A0A914Z1Y7-F1
#
_entry.id   AF-A0A914Z1Y7-F1
#
_cell.length_a   1.000
_cell.length_b   1.000
_cell.length_c   1.000
_cell.angle_alpha   90.00
_cell.angle_beta   90.00
_cell.angle_gamma   90.00
#
_symmetry.space_group_name_H-M   'P 1'
#
loop_
_entity.id
_entity.type
_entity.pdbx_description
1 polymer ?
#
loop_
_entity_poly.entity_id
_entity_poly.type
_entity_poly.pdbx_seq_one_letter_code
_entity_poly.pdbx_strand_id
1 'polypeptide(L)'
;MAVSYNLKSIEDCTFCNNPNLKAIDFGMSKELSFLHENAFGAISNGVIPEIEEFDVEGSNISILHENLLNWKNVKMLAITDTTFACNCSMAWLFNDLLSNNSIYESKLIALSHSRHLKHRFGCLGPPPTTSNHTHPYTIVEIFASCKISTSINYFWYFLVFIAFICVLLSIGIYVNRPRLENFYTQMS
;
A
#
# COMPACT_ATOMS: atom_id res chain seq x y z
N MET A 1 15.16 -16.84 -13.51
CA MET A 1 15.77 -15.59 -13.01
C MET A 1 15.69 -14.57 -14.14
N ALA A 2 15.16 -13.39 -13.87
CA ALA A 2 15.17 -12.26 -14.80
C ALA A 2 16.14 -11.20 -14.26
N VAL A 3 17.05 -10.72 -15.11
CA VAL A 3 18.11 -9.76 -14.75
C VAL A 3 18.14 -8.63 -15.77
N SER A 4 18.17 -7.38 -15.33
CA SER A 4 18.36 -6.21 -16.20
C SER A 4 19.02 -5.06 -15.43
N TYR A 5 19.93 -4.32 -16.07
CA TYR A 5 20.71 -3.22 -15.47
C TYR A 5 20.45 -1.84 -16.08
N ASN A 6 19.72 -1.77 -17.20
CA ASN A 6 19.35 -0.52 -17.90
C ASN A 6 17.82 -0.37 -18.01
N LEU A 7 17.11 -0.88 -16.99
CA LEU A 7 15.66 -0.87 -16.95
C LEU A 7 15.16 0.48 -16.44
N LYS A 8 14.14 1.05 -17.08
CA LYS A 8 13.55 2.35 -16.69
C LYS A 8 12.20 2.20 -16.00
N SER A 9 11.36 1.36 -16.59
CA SER A 9 10.04 1.03 -16.09
C SER A 9 9.77 -0.46 -16.25
N ILE A 10 8.97 -0.99 -15.33
CA ILE A 10 8.34 -2.29 -15.45
C ILE A 10 6.85 -2.04 -15.58
N GLU A 11 6.31 -2.40 -16.74
CA GLU A 11 4.93 -2.14 -17.11
C GLU A 11 3.97 -3.18 -16.51
N ASP A 12 2.68 -2.90 -16.68
CA ASP A 12 1.63 -3.80 -16.29
C ASP A 12 1.81 -5.21 -16.87
N CYS A 13 1.59 -6.22 -16.03
CA CYS A 13 1.54 -7.61 -16.42
C CYS A 13 2.81 -8.15 -17.11
N THR A 14 3.96 -7.48 -16.95
CA THR A 14 5.24 -7.86 -17.58
C THR A 14 5.65 -9.30 -17.29
N PHE A 15 5.38 -9.79 -16.07
CA PHE A 15 5.69 -11.14 -15.62
C PHE A 15 4.44 -12.01 -15.41
N CYS A 16 3.29 -11.58 -15.90
CA CYS A 16 2.09 -12.41 -15.89
C CYS A 16 2.32 -13.72 -16.64
N ASN A 17 1.66 -14.78 -16.18
CA ASN A 17 1.75 -16.12 -16.78
C ASN A 17 3.15 -16.75 -16.71
N ASN A 18 3.97 -16.30 -15.77
CA ASN A 18 5.25 -16.93 -15.48
C ASN A 18 5.23 -17.60 -14.09
N PRO A 19 4.45 -18.68 -13.89
CA PRO A 19 4.23 -19.28 -12.57
C PRO A 19 5.50 -19.87 -11.95
N ASN A 20 6.51 -20.17 -12.77
CA ASN A 20 7.78 -20.74 -12.34
C ASN A 20 8.81 -19.69 -11.94
N LEU A 21 8.48 -18.40 -12.04
CA LEU A 21 9.37 -17.32 -11.65
C LEU A 21 9.49 -17.28 -10.12
N LYS A 22 10.72 -17.38 -9.63
CA LYS A 22 11.04 -17.42 -8.19
C LYS A 22 11.97 -16.30 -7.72
N ALA A 23 12.77 -15.77 -8.63
CA ALA A 23 13.81 -14.80 -8.31
C ALA A 23 13.83 -13.68 -9.35
N ILE A 24 13.86 -12.46 -8.84
CA ILE A 24 13.90 -11.20 -9.57
C ILE A 24 15.11 -10.41 -9.12
N ASP A 25 15.92 -9.99 -10.09
CA ASP A 25 17.08 -9.15 -9.85
C ASP A 25 17.04 -7.93 -10.78
N PHE A 26 16.70 -6.79 -10.20
CA PHE A 26 16.83 -5.46 -10.79
C PHE A 26 17.89 -4.62 -10.07
N GLY A 27 18.79 -5.28 -9.35
CA GLY A 27 19.88 -4.64 -8.63
C GLY A 27 20.69 -3.74 -9.56
N MET A 28 21.12 -2.60 -9.02
CA MET A 28 21.92 -1.58 -9.71
C MET A 28 21.25 -0.94 -10.93
N SER A 29 19.97 -1.18 -11.20
CA SER A 29 19.21 -0.47 -12.23
C SER A 29 18.87 0.96 -11.80
N LYS A 30 19.84 1.87 -11.91
CA LYS A 30 19.71 3.27 -11.45
C LYS A 30 18.62 4.06 -12.16
N GLU A 31 18.25 3.66 -13.37
CA GLU A 31 17.20 4.32 -14.14
C GLU A 31 15.80 3.77 -13.81
N LEU A 32 15.71 2.66 -13.06
CA LEU A 32 14.43 2.03 -12.74
C LEU A 32 13.74 2.87 -11.67
N SER A 33 12.73 3.63 -12.09
CA SER A 33 11.96 4.52 -11.21
C SER A 33 10.51 4.10 -11.05
N PHE A 34 10.01 3.22 -11.92
CA PHE A 34 8.61 2.82 -11.96
C PHE A 34 8.46 1.30 -12.03
N LEU A 35 7.64 0.76 -11.14
CA LEU A 35 7.25 -0.64 -11.09
C LEU A 35 5.74 -0.71 -10.92
N HIS A 36 5.04 -1.16 -11.96
CA HIS A 36 3.59 -1.25 -11.95
C HIS A 36 3.10 -2.23 -10.87
N GLU A 37 2.02 -1.88 -10.16
CA GLU A 37 1.47 -2.69 -9.06
C GLU A 37 0.97 -4.08 -9.49
N ASN A 38 0.63 -4.24 -10.78
CA ASN A 38 0.22 -5.50 -11.38
C ASN A 38 1.30 -6.11 -12.30
N ALA A 39 2.57 -5.71 -12.17
CA ALA A 39 3.66 -6.28 -12.97
C ALA A 39 3.76 -7.82 -12.89
N PHE A 40 3.38 -8.40 -11.74
CA PHE A 40 3.37 -9.85 -11.49
C PHE A 40 1.98 -10.50 -11.57
N GLY A 41 0.97 -9.75 -12.00
CA GLY A 41 -0.37 -10.28 -12.17
C GLY A 41 -1.21 -10.41 -10.91
N ALA A 42 -0.83 -9.75 -9.80
CA ALA A 42 -1.55 -9.84 -8.52
C ALA A 42 -2.98 -9.27 -8.53
N ILE A 43 -3.27 -8.36 -9.46
CA ILE A 43 -4.58 -7.74 -9.65
C ILE A 43 -5.36 -8.46 -10.76
N SER A 44 -4.66 -8.97 -11.77
CA SER A 44 -5.28 -9.75 -12.85
C SER A 44 -5.63 -11.17 -12.41
N ASN A 45 -6.58 -11.83 -13.08
CA ASN A 45 -6.89 -13.27 -12.89
C ASN A 45 -5.77 -14.22 -13.37
N GLY A 46 -4.54 -13.72 -13.48
CA GLY A 46 -3.36 -14.48 -13.87
C GLY A 46 -2.81 -15.31 -12.72
N VAL A 47 -1.90 -16.23 -13.04
CA VAL A 47 -1.17 -16.97 -12.02
C VAL A 47 -0.07 -16.09 -11.47
N ILE A 48 -0.17 -15.74 -10.19
CA ILE A 48 0.83 -14.94 -9.47
C ILE A 48 2.06 -15.84 -9.20
N PRO A 49 3.27 -15.44 -9.61
CA PRO A 49 4.47 -16.18 -9.29
C PRO A 49 4.77 -16.14 -7.78
N GLU A 50 5.22 -17.28 -7.24
CA GLU A 50 5.70 -17.36 -5.86
C GLU A 50 7.15 -16.86 -5.78
N ILE A 51 7.32 -15.54 -5.83
CA ILE A 51 8.64 -14.92 -5.71
C ILE A 51 9.23 -15.18 -4.31
N GLU A 52 10.41 -15.79 -4.30
CA GLU A 52 11.23 -16.08 -3.13
C GLU A 52 12.35 -15.06 -2.97
N GLU A 53 12.87 -14.49 -4.06
CA GLU A 53 13.97 -13.53 -4.05
C GLU A 53 13.60 -12.27 -4.85
N PHE A 54 13.72 -11.11 -4.21
CA PHE A 54 13.40 -9.82 -4.83
C PHE A 54 14.51 -8.81 -4.54
N ASP A 55 15.24 -8.43 -5.59
CA ASP A 55 16.34 -7.47 -5.51
C ASP A 55 16.04 -6.24 -6.36
N VAL A 56 16.05 -5.08 -5.70
CA VAL A 56 15.97 -3.73 -6.30
C VAL A 56 17.03 -2.81 -5.68
N GLU A 57 18.09 -3.37 -5.09
CA GLU A 57 19.18 -2.62 -4.46
C GLU A 57 19.80 -1.62 -5.44
N GLY A 58 20.04 -0.39 -4.98
CA GLY A 58 20.66 0.66 -5.80
C GLY A 58 19.82 1.11 -7.01
N SER A 59 18.53 0.76 -7.04
CA SER A 59 17.57 1.31 -8.00
C SER A 59 16.96 2.64 -7.52
N ASN A 60 16.28 3.35 -8.41
CA ASN A 60 15.61 4.61 -8.10
C ASN A 60 14.10 4.43 -7.82
N ILE A 61 13.68 3.22 -7.42
CA ILE A 61 12.29 2.94 -7.07
C ILE A 61 11.95 3.67 -5.78
N SER A 62 10.85 4.41 -5.81
CA SER A 62 10.34 5.15 -4.66
C SER A 62 9.20 4.46 -3.93
N ILE A 63 8.43 3.60 -4.59
CA ILE A 63 7.25 2.95 -4.03
C ILE A 63 7.24 1.46 -4.40
N LEU A 64 7.02 0.61 -3.41
CA LEU A 64 6.67 -0.80 -3.56
C LEU A 64 5.24 -0.97 -3.08
N HIS A 65 4.37 -1.46 -3.96
CA HIS A 65 2.97 -1.69 -3.64
C HIS A 65 2.83 -2.94 -2.77
N GLU A 66 2.00 -2.86 -1.73
CA GLU A 66 1.72 -3.99 -0.83
C GLU A 66 1.19 -5.21 -1.61
N ASN A 67 0.40 -4.95 -2.65
CA ASN A 67 -0.22 -5.98 -3.46
C ASN A 67 0.67 -6.45 -4.63
N LEU A 68 1.89 -5.94 -4.77
CA LEU A 68 2.77 -6.28 -5.90
C LEU A 68 3.10 -7.78 -5.93
N LEU A 69 3.36 -8.36 -4.75
CA LEU A 69 3.78 -9.73 -4.54
C LEU A 69 3.12 -10.29 -3.28
N ASN A 70 3.11 -11.62 -3.13
CA ASN A 70 2.88 -12.22 -1.83
C ASN A 70 4.16 -12.12 -0.98
N TRP A 71 4.35 -11.00 -0.29
CA TRP A 71 5.57 -10.69 0.49
C TRP A 71 5.92 -11.71 1.58
N LYS A 72 4.95 -12.53 2.00
CA LYS A 72 5.16 -13.64 2.94
C LYS A 72 6.00 -14.77 2.35
N ASN A 73 5.96 -14.96 1.03
CA ASN A 73 6.72 -16.00 0.32
C ASN A 73 8.16 -15.55 0.02
N VAL A 74 8.41 -14.25 0.02
CA VAL A 74 9.76 -13.70 -0.20
C VAL A 74 10.64 -14.12 0.99
N LYS A 75 11.78 -14.73 0.69
CA LYS A 75 12.81 -15.16 1.64
C LYS A 75 14.03 -14.28 1.59
N MET A 76 14.29 -13.63 0.46
CA MET A 76 15.37 -12.66 0.27
C MET A 76 14.80 -11.36 -0.31
N LEU A 77 15.07 -10.24 0.36
CA LEU A 77 14.66 -8.90 -0.05
C LEU A 77 15.88 -7.98 0.01
N ALA A 78 16.36 -7.54 -1.16
CA ALA A 78 17.45 -6.57 -1.27
C ALA A 78 16.88 -5.23 -1.75
N ILE A 79 16.90 -4.24 -0.85
CA ILE A 79 16.27 -2.92 -1.02
C ILE A 79 17.18 -1.80 -0.51
N THR A 80 18.47 -2.06 -0.39
CA THR A 80 19.46 -1.09 0.07
C THR A 80 19.72 -0.03 -0.99
N ASP A 81 20.16 1.15 -0.57
CA ASP A 81 20.49 2.27 -1.45
C ASP A 81 19.38 2.69 -2.45
N THR A 82 18.10 2.48 -2.08
CA THR A 82 16.91 2.97 -2.81
C THR A 82 16.27 4.18 -2.12
N THR A 83 15.75 5.13 -2.89
CA THR A 83 15.10 6.35 -2.36
C THR A 83 13.60 6.16 -2.16
N PHE A 84 13.21 5.34 -1.18
CA PHE A 84 11.80 5.12 -0.88
C PHE A 84 11.08 6.38 -0.38
N ALA A 85 9.84 6.56 -0.83
CA ALA A 85 8.95 7.60 -0.37
C ALA A 85 8.48 7.33 1.07
N CYS A 86 8.60 8.33 1.94
CA CYS A 86 8.12 8.27 3.32
C CYS A 86 6.65 8.69 3.42
N ASN A 87 5.74 7.93 2.82
CA ASN A 87 4.31 8.23 2.80
C ASN A 87 3.45 6.98 3.09
N CYS A 88 2.13 7.15 3.02
CA CYS A 88 1.19 6.07 3.31
C CYS A 88 1.34 4.84 2.41
N SER A 89 1.79 5.01 1.17
CA SER A 89 1.97 3.91 0.22
C SER A 89 3.09 2.95 0.63
N MET A 90 4.04 3.41 1.44
CA MET A 90 5.17 2.59 1.95
C MET A 90 5.04 2.22 3.43
N ALA A 91 3.97 2.67 4.10
CA ALA A 91 3.74 2.43 5.52
C ALA A 91 3.70 0.92 5.85
N TRP A 92 3.13 0.10 4.95
CA TRP A 92 3.07 -1.36 5.11
C TRP A 92 4.48 -1.98 5.21
N LEU A 93 5.42 -1.57 4.34
CA LEU A 93 6.77 -2.13 4.29
C LEU A 93 7.53 -1.78 5.57
N PHE A 94 7.46 -0.52 6.00
CA PHE A 94 8.11 -0.10 7.23
C PHE A 94 7.52 -0.80 8.46
N ASN A 95 6.20 -1.02 8.50
CA ASN A 95 5.55 -1.76 9.58
C ASN A 95 6.03 -3.22 9.61
N ASP A 96 6.13 -3.85 8.44
CA ASP A 96 6.57 -5.23 8.34
C ASP A 96 8.05 -5.39 8.74
N LEU A 97 8.92 -4.49 8.30
CA LEU A 97 10.33 -4.46 8.70
C LEU A 97 10.51 -4.24 10.22
N LEU A 98 9.71 -3.36 10.84
CA LEU A 98 9.80 -3.06 12.27
C LEU A 98 9.19 -4.17 13.15
N SER A 99 8.11 -4.81 12.70
CA SER A 99 7.42 -5.85 13.46
C SER A 99 8.13 -7.20 13.40
N ASN A 100 8.82 -7.51 12.30
CA ASN A 100 9.46 -8.80 12.04
C ASN A 100 10.99 -8.72 12.07
N ASN A 101 11.53 -7.95 13.02
CA ASN A 101 12.95 -7.61 13.14
C ASN A 101 13.92 -8.81 13.12
N SER A 102 13.49 -10.02 13.53
CA SER A 102 14.32 -11.25 13.49
C SER A 102 14.30 -12.00 12.15
N ILE A 103 13.21 -11.89 11.38
CA ILE A 103 13.06 -12.56 10.07
C ILE A 103 13.78 -11.75 8.99
N TYR A 104 13.81 -10.42 9.14
CA TYR A 104 14.43 -9.53 8.17
C TYR A 104 15.95 -9.49 8.22
N GLU A 105 16.60 -9.77 9.36
CA GLU A 105 18.07 -9.90 9.40
C GLU A 105 18.61 -11.09 8.59
N SER A 106 17.80 -12.13 8.35
CA SER A 106 18.15 -13.27 7.50
C SER A 106 17.67 -13.14 6.05
N LYS A 107 16.63 -12.32 5.82
CA LYS A 107 16.04 -11.99 4.51
C LYS A 107 16.72 -10.80 3.81
N LEU A 108 17.40 -9.92 4.56
CA LEU A 108 18.22 -8.84 4.02
C LEU A 108 19.68 -9.30 3.93
N ILE A 109 20.16 -9.67 2.74
CA ILE A 109 21.57 -10.05 2.54
C ILE A 109 22.54 -8.84 2.70
N ALA A 110 22.04 -7.60 2.83
CA ALA A 110 22.87 -6.39 2.82
C ALA A 110 22.75 -5.47 4.06
N LEU A 111 22.27 -5.95 5.22
CA LEU A 111 22.39 -5.17 6.48
C LEU A 111 23.65 -5.49 7.31
N SER A 112 24.47 -6.46 6.88
CA SER A 112 25.51 -7.08 7.72
C SER A 112 26.74 -6.21 8.06
N HIS A 113 26.70 -4.89 7.86
CA HIS A 113 27.79 -4.03 8.32
C HIS A 113 27.41 -2.70 8.98
N SER A 114 26.14 -2.46 9.36
CA SER A 114 25.84 -1.19 10.02
C SER A 114 24.90 -1.34 11.21
N ARG A 115 25.47 -1.14 12.40
CA ARG A 115 24.79 -0.90 13.69
C ARG A 115 23.90 0.38 13.69
N HIS A 116 23.38 0.77 12.53
CA HIS A 116 22.62 1.99 12.28
C HIS A 116 21.35 1.74 11.46
N LEU A 117 20.63 0.65 11.75
CA LEU A 117 19.27 0.39 11.26
C LEU A 117 18.30 1.56 11.51
N LYS A 118 18.62 2.43 12.48
CA LYS A 118 17.83 3.61 12.84
C LYS A 118 18.09 4.86 11.99
N HIS A 119 18.92 4.80 10.95
CA HIS A 119 19.33 6.01 10.22
C HIS A 119 19.38 5.89 8.69
N ARG A 120 19.23 4.68 8.12
CA ARG A 120 19.49 4.45 6.68
C ARG A 120 18.26 4.32 5.79
N PHE A 121 17.09 4.03 6.36
CA PHE A 121 15.84 4.38 5.70
C PHE A 121 15.58 5.84 6.03
N GLY A 122 15.56 6.75 5.06
CA GLY A 122 15.31 8.19 5.31
C GLY A 122 14.01 8.51 6.06
N CYS A 123 13.13 7.52 6.22
CA CYS A 123 11.87 7.58 6.97
C CYS A 123 12.00 7.14 8.45
N LEU A 124 13.11 6.50 8.82
CA LEU A 124 13.46 6.11 10.19
C LEU A 124 14.34 7.22 10.78
N GLY A 125 13.78 8.40 11.07
CA GLY A 125 14.58 9.51 11.60
C GLY A 125 15.03 9.35 13.07
N PRO A 126 16.16 9.96 13.49
CA PRO A 126 16.41 10.41 14.86
C PRO A 126 15.59 11.70 15.17
N PRO A 127 15.43 12.11 16.46
CA PRO A 127 14.61 13.27 16.81
C PRO A 127 15.19 14.59 16.25
N PRO A 128 14.34 15.58 15.94
CA PRO A 128 14.77 16.83 15.34
C PRO A 128 15.65 17.62 16.31
N THR A 129 16.86 17.98 15.88
CA THR A 129 17.62 19.07 16.49
C THR A 129 17.82 20.17 15.46
N THR A 130 17.11 21.28 15.71
CA THR A 130 17.35 22.65 15.25
C THR A 130 18.05 22.84 13.91
N SER A 131 17.30 23.00 12.83
CA SER A 131 17.27 24.26 12.04
C SER A 131 16.44 24.09 10.77
N ASN A 132 15.46 24.98 10.65
CA ASN A 132 14.70 25.42 9.49
C ASN A 132 14.64 24.54 8.22
N HIS A 133 13.39 24.17 7.92
CA HIS A 133 12.78 23.69 6.67
C HIS A 133 12.61 22.17 6.48
N THR A 134 11.32 21.84 6.28
CA THR A 134 10.67 20.55 5.98
C THR A 134 10.82 19.46 7.04
N HIS A 135 9.75 19.29 7.83
CA HIS A 135 9.61 18.27 8.86
C HIS A 135 9.93 16.87 8.33
N PRO A 136 10.92 16.14 8.90
CA PRO A 136 10.99 14.70 8.71
C PRO A 136 9.86 14.09 9.52
N TYR A 137 8.80 13.61 8.85
CA TYR A 137 7.75 12.85 9.52
C TYR A 137 8.37 11.62 10.15
N THR A 138 8.20 11.46 11.46
CA THR A 138 8.53 10.21 12.11
C THR A 138 7.55 9.13 11.60
N ILE A 139 8.01 7.88 11.56
CA ILE A 139 7.18 6.74 11.17
C ILE A 139 5.83 6.72 11.93
N VAL A 140 5.85 7.09 13.21
CA VAL A 140 4.65 7.17 14.06
C VAL A 140 3.67 8.23 13.55
N GLU A 141 4.17 9.38 13.10
CA GLU A 141 3.35 10.45 12.51
C GLU A 141 2.77 10.05 11.15
N ILE A 142 3.56 9.39 10.29
CA ILE A 142 3.06 8.83 9.02
C ILE A 142 1.91 7.86 9.32
N PHE A 143 2.11 6.92 10.24
CA PHE A 143 1.09 5.94 10.60
C PHE A 143 -0.17 6.58 11.19
N ALA A 144 -0.03 7.55 12.09
CA ALA A 144 -1.16 8.28 12.65
C ALA A 144 -1.95 8.98 11.54
N SER A 145 -1.26 9.69 10.63
CA SER A 145 -1.88 10.36 9.49
C SER A 145 -2.57 9.40 8.53
N CYS A 146 -1.99 8.23 8.23
CA CYS A 146 -2.61 7.25 7.34
C CYS A 146 -3.87 6.61 7.96
N LYS A 147 -3.80 6.21 9.25
CA LYS A 147 -4.96 5.64 9.96
C LYS A 147 -6.10 6.64 10.11
N ILE A 148 -5.78 7.91 10.37
CA ILE A 148 -6.77 8.99 10.46
C ILE A 148 -7.44 9.22 9.09
N SER A 149 -6.65 9.26 8.01
CA SER A 149 -7.18 9.45 6.65
C SER A 149 -8.16 8.35 6.24
N THR A 150 -7.82 7.07 6.47
CA THR A 150 -8.74 5.96 6.18
C THR A 150 -10.01 6.03 7.04
N SER A 151 -9.89 6.34 8.32
CA SER A 151 -11.03 6.39 9.25
C SER A 151 -12.02 7.53 8.92
N ILE A 152 -11.51 8.68 8.49
CA ILE A 152 -12.34 9.82 8.06
C ILE A 152 -13.13 9.47 6.79
N ASN A 153 -12.49 8.81 5.82
CA ASN A 153 -13.19 8.36 4.60
C ASN A 153 -14.32 7.38 4.92
N TYR A 154 -14.08 6.38 5.77
CA TYR A 154 -15.14 5.45 6.20
C TYR A 154 -16.28 6.15 6.95
N PHE A 155 -15.98 7.15 7.77
CA PHE A 155 -16.99 7.94 8.46
C PHE A 155 -17.88 8.73 7.50
N TRP A 156 -17.29 9.35 6.46
CA TRP A 156 -18.06 10.03 5.41
C TRP A 156 -18.94 9.06 4.61
N TYR A 157 -18.42 7.90 4.21
CA TYR A 157 -19.23 6.88 3.52
C TYR A 157 -20.39 6.38 4.39
N PHE A 158 -20.16 6.19 5.69
CA PHE A 158 -21.19 5.78 6.64
C PHE A 158 -22.29 6.84 6.79
N LEU A 159 -21.93 8.13 6.88
CA LEU A 159 -22.91 9.21 6.93
C LEU A 159 -23.75 9.31 5.64
N VAL A 160 -23.12 9.16 4.48
CA VAL A 160 -23.82 9.14 3.18
C VAL A 160 -24.78 7.95 3.09
N PHE A 161 -24.36 6.78 3.57
CA PHE A 161 -25.20 5.58 3.61
C PHE A 161 -26.42 5.74 4.51
N ILE A 162 -26.25 6.32 5.72
CA ILE A 162 -27.37 6.64 6.62
C ILE A 162 -28.34 7.62 5.96
N ALA A 163 -27.82 8.69 5.35
CA ALA A 163 -28.66 9.68 4.66
C ALA A 163 -29.49 9.03 3.55
N PHE A 164 -28.90 8.12 2.78
CA PHE A 164 -29.60 7.36 1.74
C PHE A 164 -30.71 6.47 2.31
N ILE A 165 -30.46 5.77 3.41
CA ILE A 165 -31.49 4.96 4.10
C ILE A 165 -32.64 5.86 4.59
N CYS A 166 -32.34 7.02 5.19
CA CYS A 166 -33.37 7.95 5.66
C CYS A 166 -34.27 8.46 4.53
N VAL A 167 -33.69 8.73 3.35
CA VAL A 167 -34.46 9.12 2.15
C VAL A 167 -35.34 7.97 1.67
N LEU A 168 -34.82 6.74 1.60
CA LEU A 168 -35.61 5.57 1.21
C LEU A 168 -36.77 5.28 2.18
N LEU A 169 -36.54 5.41 3.49
CA LEU A 169 -37.60 5.29 4.49
C LEU A 169 -38.65 6.39 4.34
N SER A 170 -38.24 7.62 4.06
CA SER A 170 -39.16 8.75 3.83
C SER A 170 -40.03 8.53 2.58
N ILE A 171 -39.45 7.98 1.50
CA ILE A 171 -40.18 7.64 0.28
C ILE A 171 -41.13 6.46 0.53
N GLY A 172 -40.67 5.42 1.24
CA GLY A 172 -41.51 4.26 1.58
C GLY A 172 -42.71 4.61 2.46
N ILE A 173 -42.55 5.57 3.38
CA ILE A 173 -43.64 6.13 4.19
C ILE A 173 -44.61 6.95 3.31
N TYR A 174 -44.11 7.65 2.28
CA TYR A 174 -44.95 8.45 1.38
C TYR A 174 -45.85 7.59 0.49
N VAL A 175 -45.37 6.43 0.03
CA VAL A 175 -46.15 5.50 -0.81
C VAL A 175 -47.25 4.79 -0.02
N ASN A 176 -47.13 4.70 1.31
CA ASN A 176 -48.05 3.95 2.16
C ASN A 176 -49.02 4.84 2.97
N ARG A 177 -49.35 6.05 2.48
CA ARG A 177 -50.49 6.83 3.01
C ARG A 177 -51.79 6.22 2.47
N PRO A 178 -52.62 5.52 3.29
CA PRO A 178 -53.98 5.23 2.89
C PRO A 178 -54.73 6.56 2.72
N ARG A 179 -55.35 6.70 1.55
CA ARG A 179 -56.21 7.81 1.13
C ARG A 179 -57.42 7.90 2.08
N LEU A 180 -57.27 8.60 3.19
CA LEU A 180 -58.35 8.95 4.14
C LEU A 180 -59.23 10.10 3.59
N GLU A 181 -59.64 9.99 2.34
CA GLU A 181 -60.66 10.83 1.72
C GLU A 181 -61.68 9.88 1.11
N ASN A 182 -62.72 9.50 1.88
CA ASN A 182 -64.04 9.01 1.42
C ASN A 182 -64.89 8.37 2.55
N PHE A 183 -64.89 8.93 3.77
CA PHE A 183 -65.79 8.45 4.83
C PHE A 183 -66.75 9.50 5.42
N TYR A 184 -66.88 10.68 4.78
CA TYR A 184 -67.78 11.75 5.26
C TYR A 184 -69.04 12.00 4.41
N THR A 185 -69.41 11.11 3.49
CA THR A 185 -70.61 11.29 2.64
C THR A 185 -71.60 10.11 2.66
N GLN A 186 -71.76 9.43 3.80
CA GLN A 186 -72.85 8.45 4.00
C GLN A 186 -73.62 8.60 5.32
N MET A 187 -73.62 9.79 5.93
CA MET A 187 -74.57 10.12 7.00
C MET A 187 -75.06 11.57 6.87
N SER A 188 -75.89 11.84 5.86
CA SER A 188 -77.05 12.73 5.97
C SER A 188 -77.94 12.58 4.73
#